data_AF-A0A944H787-F1
#
_entry.id   AF-A0A944H787-F1
#
_cell.length_a   1.000
_cell.length_b   1.000
_cell.length_c   1.000
_cell.angle_alpha   90.00
_cell.angle_beta   90.00
_cell.angle_gamma   90.00
#
_symmetry.space_group_name_H-M   'P 1'
#
loop_
_entity.id
_entity.type
_entity.pdbx_description
1 polymer ?
#
loop_
_entity_poly.entity_id
_entity_poly.type
_entity_poly.pdbx_seq_one_letter_code
_entity_poly.pdbx_strand_id
1 'polypeptide(L)'
;MRNVLLTVSVVLAAVFALQNVHPVALSFVVWQIETSVAMALLWALLLGVVIGVLTLLPTTLRARQAARQARHAASDARPAQAPAVPTPPPADRPRMPD
;
A
#
# COMPACT_ATOMS: atom_id res chain seq x y z
N MET A 1 -6.71 20.78 3.20
CA MET A 1 -6.55 20.17 4.55
C MET A 1 -5.26 19.39 4.68
N ARG A 2 -4.95 18.39 3.83
CA ARG A 2 -3.69 17.63 3.88
C ARG A 2 -2.43 18.50 3.92
N ASN A 3 -2.30 19.46 3.01
CA ASN A 3 -1.10 20.30 2.94
C ASN A 3 -0.97 21.22 4.16
N VAL A 4 -2.09 21.71 4.70
CA VAL A 4 -2.11 22.53 5.92
C VAL A 4 -1.61 21.72 7.12
N LEU A 5 -2.07 20.48 7.26
CA LEU A 5 -1.59 19.58 8.33
C LEU A 5 -0.08 19.33 8.21
N LEU A 6 0.43 19.11 6.99
CA LEU A 6 1.87 18.93 6.77
C LEU A 6 2.66 20.18 7.16
N THR A 7 2.21 21.37 6.74
CA THR A 7 2.87 22.63 7.10
C THR A 7 2.88 22.84 8.61
N VAL A 8 1.74 22.63 9.29
CA VAL A 8 1.64 22.77 10.75
C VAL A 8 2.58 21.80 11.45
N SER A 9 2.61 20.52 11.04
CA SER A 9 3.52 19.53 11.62
C SER A 9 4.99 19.89 11.44
N VAL A 10 5.37 20.41 10.28
CA VAL A 10 6.77 20.85 10.03
C VAL A 10 7.14 22.03 10.92
N VAL A 11 6.25 23.02 11.06
CA VAL A 11 6.49 24.16 11.95
C VAL A 11 6.63 23.72 13.40
N LEU A 12 5.73 22.85 13.88
CA LEU A 12 5.80 22.30 15.24
C LEU A 12 7.09 21.51 15.47
N ALA A 13 7.49 20.68 14.51
CA ALA A 13 8.75 19.92 14.59
C ALA A 13 9.97 20.85 14.64
N ALA A 14 9.98 21.93 13.85
CA ALA A 14 11.06 22.91 13.85
C ALA A 14 11.14 23.66 15.19
N VAL A 15 10.01 24.12 15.73
CA VAL A 15 9.94 24.78 17.04
C VAL A 15 10.40 23.83 18.14
N PHE A 16 9.93 22.58 18.11
CA PHE A 16 10.36 21.53 19.04
C PHE A 16 11.87 21.31 18.98
N ALA A 17 12.45 21.23 17.78
CA ALA A 17 13.90 21.07 17.60
C ALA A 17 14.68 22.26 18.17
N LEU A 18 14.24 23.48 17.92
CA LEU A 18 14.90 24.70 18.41
C LEU A 18 14.81 24.84 19.93
N GLN A 19 13.69 24.45 20.54
CA GLN A 19 13.51 24.51 21.99
C GLN A 19 14.24 23.37 22.72
N ASN A 20 14.46 22.23 22.05
CA ASN A 20 15.11 21.06 22.64
C ASN A 20 16.56 20.89 22.17
N VAL A 21 17.30 21.98 21.95
CA VAL A 21 18.74 21.94 21.59
C VAL A 21 19.61 21.48 22.76
N HIS A 22 19.11 21.56 23.99
CA HIS A 22 19.84 21.11 25.17
C HIS A 22 20.21 19.62 25.08
N PRO A 23 21.47 19.27 25.40
CA PRO A 23 21.92 17.89 25.36
C PRO A 23 21.23 17.07 26.45
N VAL A 24 20.79 15.88 26.07
CA VAL A 24 20.20 14.86 26.93
C VAL A 24 21.00 13.57 26.75
N ALA A 25 21.34 12.93 27.86
CA ALA A 25 21.96 11.62 27.86
C ALA A 25 20.89 10.53 27.66
N LEU A 26 21.05 9.73 26.62
CA LEU A 26 20.29 8.50 26.43
C LEU A 26 21.14 7.33 26.92
N SER A 27 20.65 6.65 27.96
CA SER A 27 21.28 5.44 28.48
C SER A 27 20.62 4.22 27.86
N PHE A 28 21.42 3.41 27.18
CA PHE A 28 21.06 2.07 26.72
C PHE A 28 21.67 1.03 27.66
N VAL A 29 21.42 -0.25 27.37
CA VAL A 29 21.86 -1.38 28.22
C VAL A 29 23.38 -1.40 28.44
N VAL A 30 24.18 -1.06 27.42
CA VAL A 30 25.66 -1.20 27.46
C VAL A 30 26.39 0.13 27.26
N TRP A 31 25.70 1.17 26.77
CA TRP A 31 26.33 2.42 26.33
C TRP A 31 25.40 3.60 26.55
N GLN A 32 25.98 4.80 26.58
CA GLN A 32 25.24 6.05 26.67
C GLN A 32 25.68 6.97 25.53
N ILE A 33 24.75 7.80 25.06
CA ILE A 33 25.02 8.80 24.04
C ILE A 33 24.38 10.12 24.44
N GLU A 34 25.10 11.22 24.26
CA GLU A 34 24.55 12.56 24.44
C GLU A 34 24.03 13.09 23.11
N THR A 35 22.77 13.49 23.10
CA THR A 35 22.12 14.04 21.91
C THR A 35 20.98 14.97 22.29
N SER A 36 20.41 15.72 21.35
CA SER A 36 19.18 16.46 21.61
C SER A 36 17.97 15.53 21.52
N VAL A 37 16.91 15.83 22.27
CA VAL A 37 15.65 15.06 22.23
C VAL A 37 15.10 15.01 20.81
N ALA A 38 15.20 16.11 20.07
CA ALA A 38 14.77 16.18 18.68
C ALA A 38 15.54 15.22 17.78
N MET A 39 16.87 15.19 17.89
CA MET A 39 17.69 14.29 17.08
C MET A 39 17.42 12.82 17.44
N ALA A 40 17.25 12.51 18.73
CA ALA A 40 16.88 11.18 19.18
C ALA A 40 15.57 10.68 18.57
N LEU A 41 14.53 11.52 18.60
CA LEU A 41 13.22 11.19 18.03
C LEU A 41 13.26 11.04 16.52
N LEU A 42 14.03 11.87 15.81
CA LEU A 42 14.22 11.76 14.37
C LEU A 42 14.88 10.43 13.98
N TRP A 43 15.93 10.02 14.70
CA TRP A 43 16.57 8.72 14.47
C TRP A 43 15.65 7.55 14.79
N ALA A 44 14.92 7.61 15.90
CA ALA A 44 13.94 6.59 16.26
C ALA A 44 12.84 6.46 15.19
N LEU A 45 12.32 7.57 14.69
CA LEU A 45 11.33 7.60 13.62
C LEU A 45 11.90 7.01 12.33
N LEU A 46 13.10 7.45 11.93
CA LEU A 46 13.75 6.97 10.72
C LEU A 46 13.98 5.46 10.77
N LEU A 47 14.51 4.95 11.88
CA LEU A 47 14.70 3.50 12.09
C LEU A 47 13.37 2.76 12.06
N GLY A 48 12.33 3.28 12.72
CA GLY A 48 10.99 2.70 12.68
C GLY A 48 10.42 2.61 11.26
N VAL A 49 10.59 3.66 10.44
CA VAL A 49 10.19 3.67 9.03
C VAL A 49 10.99 2.64 8.23
N VAL A 50 12.31 2.58 8.41
CA VAL A 50 13.16 1.59 7.71
C VAL A 50 12.72 0.17 8.04
N ILE A 51 12.54 -0.14 9.33
CA ILE A 51 12.07 -1.46 9.79
C ILE A 51 10.67 -1.75 9.24
N GLY A 52 9.76 -0.79 9.31
CA GLY A 52 8.40 -0.91 8.77
C GLY A 52 8.40 -1.17 7.26
N VAL A 53 9.18 -0.44 6.49
CA VAL A 53 9.32 -0.66 5.04
C VAL A 53 9.90 -2.05 4.78
N LEU A 54 10.97 -2.43 5.46
CA LEU A 54 11.65 -3.71 5.23
C LEU A 54 10.75 -4.91 5.56
N THR A 55 9.88 -4.79 6.57
CA THR A 55 8.90 -5.83 6.94
C THR A 55 7.69 -5.87 5.99
N LEU A 56 7.23 -4.71 5.49
CA LEU A 56 6.08 -4.63 4.56
C LEU A 56 6.45 -4.88 3.08
N LEU A 57 7.70 -4.66 2.69
CA LEU A 57 8.15 -4.86 1.31
C LEU A 57 7.91 -6.29 0.78
N PRO A 58 8.36 -7.36 1.46
CA PRO A 58 8.19 -8.71 0.93
C PRO A 58 6.71 -9.12 0.83
N THR A 59 5.88 -8.69 1.78
CA THR A 59 4.44 -9.03 1.81
C THR A 59 3.68 -8.34 0.68
N THR A 60 3.93 -7.05 0.47
CA THR A 60 3.31 -6.27 -0.61
C THR A 60 3.77 -6.73 -1.99
N LEU A 61 5.04 -7.12 -2.15
CA LEU A 61 5.54 -7.68 -3.41
C LEU A 61 4.86 -9.01 -3.75
N ARG A 62 4.75 -9.94 -2.78
CA ARG A 62 4.06 -11.23 -2.98
C ARG A 62 2.58 -11.03 -3.31
N ALA A 63 1.90 -10.14 -2.59
CA ALA A 63 0.49 -9.82 -2.85
C ALA A 63 0.27 -9.27 -4.26
N ARG A 64 1.18 -8.41 -4.74
CA ARG A 64 1.14 -7.88 -6.12
C ARG A 64 1.34 -8.96 -7.17
N GLN A 65 2.23 -9.92 -6.93
CA GLN A 65 2.46 -11.05 -7.84
C GLN A 65 1.23 -11.97 -7.91
N ALA A 66 0.67 -12.35 -6.77
CA ALA A 66 -0.55 -13.17 -6.71
C ALA A 66 -1.72 -12.48 -7.42
N ALA A 67 -1.89 -11.17 -7.22
CA ALA A 67 -2.93 -10.39 -7.91
C ALA A 67 -2.72 -10.35 -9.44
N ARG A 68 -1.46 -10.34 -9.92
CA ARG A 68 -1.16 -10.43 -11.37
C ARG A 68 -1.52 -11.82 -11.92
N GLN A 69 -1.14 -12.88 -11.23
CA GLN A 69 -1.47 -14.27 -11.65
C GLN A 69 -2.98 -14.50 -11.72
N ALA A 70 -3.74 -14.04 -10.71
CA ALA A 70 -5.20 -14.15 -10.70
C ALA A 70 -5.86 -13.43 -11.90
N ARG A 71 -5.30 -12.29 -12.32
CA ARG A 71 -5.79 -11.54 -13.50
C ARG A 71 -5.49 -12.27 -14.82
N HIS A 72 -4.32 -12.88 -14.96
CA HIS A 72 -3.99 -13.67 -16.15
C HIS A 72 -4.91 -14.90 -16.27
N ALA A 73 -5.10 -15.65 -15.18
CA ALA A 73 -6.01 -16.80 -15.16
C ALA A 73 -7.48 -16.43 -15.50
N ALA A 74 -7.97 -15.28 -15.02
CA ALA A 74 -9.32 -14.80 -15.36
C ALA A 74 -9.44 -14.31 -16.82
N SER A 75 -8.33 -13.86 -17.43
CA SER A 75 -8.29 -13.43 -18.83
C SER A 75 -8.31 -14.64 -19.77
N ASP A 76 -7.57 -15.69 -19.43
CA ASP A 76 -7.50 -16.94 -20.20
C ASP A 76 -8.78 -17.78 -20.12
N ALA A 77 -9.60 -17.61 -19.07
CA ALA A 77 -10.90 -18.28 -18.92
C ALA A 77 -12.06 -17.61 -19.70
N ARG A 78 -11.91 -16.35 -20.11
CA ARG A 78 -12.95 -15.57 -20.80
C ARG A 78 -13.22 -15.92 -22.28
N PRO A 79 -12.40 -16.69 -23.04
CA PRO A 79 -12.75 -17.11 -24.40
C PRO A 79 -13.77 -18.26 -24.49
N ALA A 80 -14.03 -19.02 -23.41
CA ALA A 80 -14.86 -20.23 -23.47
C ALA A 80 -16.35 -20.00 -23.11
N GLN A 81 -16.73 -18.80 -22.67
CA GLN A 81 -18.12 -18.40 -22.41
C GLN A 81 -18.46 -17.14 -23.21
N ALA A 82 -18.32 -17.21 -24.54
CA ALA A 82 -19.32 -16.55 -25.37
C ALA A 82 -20.64 -17.30 -25.10
N PRO A 83 -21.73 -16.63 -24.68
CA PRO A 83 -23.02 -17.29 -24.55
C PRO A 83 -23.30 -17.95 -25.89
N ALA A 84 -23.45 -19.28 -25.88
CA ALA A 84 -24.12 -19.97 -26.96
C ALA A 84 -25.50 -19.33 -27.02
N VAL A 85 -25.67 -18.36 -27.92
CA VAL A 85 -26.97 -17.84 -28.31
C VAL A 85 -27.79 -19.08 -28.63
N PRO A 86 -28.86 -19.38 -27.89
CA PRO A 86 -29.71 -20.50 -28.24
C PRO A 86 -30.26 -20.19 -29.62
N THR A 87 -29.79 -20.91 -30.63
CA THR A 87 -30.33 -20.84 -31.97
C THR A 87 -31.82 -21.14 -31.85
N PRO A 88 -32.73 -20.23 -32.22
CA PRO A 88 -34.15 -20.51 -32.13
C PRO A 88 -34.44 -21.76 -32.97
N PRO A 89 -35.22 -22.72 -32.46
CA PRO A 89 -35.61 -23.90 -33.23
C PRO A 89 -36.23 -23.46 -34.57
N PRO A 90 -36.02 -24.22 -35.66
CA PRO A 90 -36.60 -23.89 -36.95
C PRO A 90 -38.12 -23.76 -36.79
N ALA A 91 -38.65 -22.57 -37.06
CA ALA A 91 -40.08 -22.35 -37.11
C ALA A 91 -40.65 -23.24 -38.23
N ASP A 92 -41.31 -24.31 -37.80
CA ASP A 92 -42.00 -25.25 -38.67
C ASP A 92 -43.11 -24.48 -39.39
N ARG A 93 -42.87 -24.11 -40.66
CA ARG A 93 -43.86 -23.39 -41.46
C ARG A 93 -44.94 -24.40 -41.89
N PRO A 94 -46.22 -24.21 -41.53
CA PRO A 94 -47.28 -25.08 -42.00
C PRO A 94 -47.33 -25.06 -43.53
N ARG A 95 -47.20 -26.22 -44.18
CA ARG A 95 -47.46 -26.37 -45.61
C ARG A 95 -48.94 -26.05 -45.86
N MET A 96 -49.19 -24.98 -46.59
CA MET A 96 -50.52 -24.66 -47.12
C MET A 96 -50.76 -25.53 -48.36
N PRO A 97 -51.92 -26.22 -48.47
CA PRO A 97 -52.29 -26.98 -49.66
C PRO A 97 -52.80 -26.05 -50.78
N ASP A 98 -52.53 -26.46 -52.03
CA ASP A 98 -52.82 -25.78 -53.29
C ASP A 98 -54.33 -25.64 -53.59
#